data_AF-A0AAU4SZ81-F1
#
_entry.id   AF-A0AAU4SZ81-F1
#
_cell.length_a   1.000
_cell.length_b   1.000
_cell.length_c   1.000
_cell.angle_alpha   90.00
_cell.angle_beta   90.00
_cell.angle_gamma   90.00
#
_symmetry.space_group_name_H-M   'P 1'
#
loop_
_entity.id
_entity.type
_entity.pdbx_description
1 polymer ?
#
loop_
_entity_poly.entity_id
_entity_poly.type
_entity_poly.pdbx_seq_one_letter_code
_entity_poly.pdbx_strand_id
1 'polypeptide(L)'
;MYERRGAGARASVAVAGVVLLLAGCSSSGDDGDGEKEPAGQVSQQPKGDDPYWVNPDGNAAQQVSTFTEEGKKEEAELIKKIAAHPTGEWITPEEAEAEAREVTEAAEKADRDALLVVYNIPHRDCGQFSQGGAKDGNAYREFIDQVADGIGDRNATVILEPDALLHVVDGCTAQEFHQERLDLLKGAVEKLGSLKNTKVYLDAGNAGNNPSDLYDPLKRAGIDQADGFSVNVSNFYSTEDSTKYGKELSAKIGNKPFVIDTSRNGNGPYTEGKDPWCNPPGRALGEEPTTKTGDDLVDAYLWVKRPGESDGTCRGGPNAGEWWPEYALELAKASE
;
A
#
# COMPACT_ATOMS: atom_id res chain seq x y z
N MET A 1 -18.62 21.57 52.09
CA MET A 1 -17.50 22.45 52.48
C MET A 1 -16.45 21.61 53.17
N TYR A 2 -15.21 21.88 52.81
CA TYR A 2 -13.98 21.16 53.15
C TYR A 2 -13.74 20.96 54.65
N GLU A 3 -13.29 19.77 55.02
CA GLU A 3 -12.29 19.60 56.07
C GLU A 3 -11.34 18.45 55.70
N ARG A 4 -10.06 18.76 55.49
CA ARG A 4 -8.97 17.92 56.00
C ARG A 4 -7.67 18.72 56.13
N ARG A 5 -7.17 18.69 57.36
CA ARG A 5 -5.96 19.33 57.88
C ARG A 5 -4.70 18.65 57.33
N GLY A 6 -3.63 19.44 57.22
CA GLY A 6 -2.35 19.04 56.66
C GLY A 6 -1.29 18.52 57.65
N ALA A 7 -0.04 18.76 57.23
CA ALA A 7 1.26 18.33 57.75
C ALA A 7 1.61 16.86 57.43
N GLY A 8 2.68 16.50 56.74
CA GLY A 8 3.93 17.18 56.42
C GLY A 8 5.09 16.46 57.13
N ALA A 9 5.84 15.63 56.40
CA ALA A 9 7.23 15.26 56.74
C ALA A 9 7.88 14.52 55.55
N ARG A 10 9.02 15.05 55.09
CA ARG A 10 9.93 14.43 54.11
C ARG A 10 10.79 13.37 54.80
N ALA A 11 11.05 12.26 54.14
CA ALA A 11 12.23 11.44 54.40
C ALA A 11 12.67 10.76 53.10
N SER A 12 13.78 11.24 52.55
CA SER A 12 14.52 10.60 51.46
C SER A 12 15.33 9.44 52.03
N VAL A 13 15.26 8.26 51.41
CA VAL A 13 16.20 7.16 51.68
C VAL A 13 16.80 6.73 50.35
N ALA A 14 18.10 6.97 50.22
CA ALA A 14 18.95 6.42 49.19
C ALA A 14 19.25 4.94 49.53
N VAL A 15 19.19 4.06 48.54
CA VAL A 15 19.73 2.70 48.63
C VAL A 15 20.68 2.50 47.45
N ALA A 16 21.94 2.22 47.79
CA ALA A 16 23.03 1.91 46.87
C ALA A 16 23.38 0.41 46.95
N GLY A 17 23.86 -0.15 45.83
CA GLY A 17 24.54 -1.45 45.71
C GLY A 17 23.58 -2.64 45.52
N VAL A 18 23.81 -3.58 44.60
CA VAL A 18 25.06 -4.28 44.29
C VAL A 18 25.02 -4.79 42.84
N VAL A 19 26.15 -4.60 42.15
CA VAL A 19 26.47 -5.22 40.85
C VAL A 19 27.03 -6.61 41.11
N LEU A 20 26.41 -7.64 40.52
CA LEU A 20 26.96 -9.01 40.47
C LEU A 20 27.48 -9.28 39.05
N LEU A 21 28.80 -9.14 38.89
CA LEU A 21 29.55 -9.64 37.74
C LEU A 21 29.84 -11.13 37.97
N LEU A 22 29.21 -12.00 37.20
CA LEU A 22 29.66 -13.39 37.05
C LEU A 22 30.41 -13.52 35.73
N ALA A 23 31.73 -13.53 35.83
CA ALA A 23 32.63 -13.98 34.78
C ALA A 23 32.58 -15.52 34.73
N GLY A 24 32.05 -16.07 33.65
CA GLY A 24 32.17 -17.48 33.29
C GLY A 24 32.96 -17.60 31.99
N CYS A 25 34.24 -17.99 32.09
CA CYS A 25 35.02 -18.45 30.95
C CYS A 25 34.91 -19.98 30.87
N SER A 26 34.41 -20.51 29.75
CA SER A 26 34.75 -21.85 29.27
C SER A 26 34.50 -21.98 27.76
N SER A 27 35.61 -21.93 27.01
CA SER A 27 35.98 -22.77 25.86
C SER A 27 34.90 -23.30 24.89
N SER A 28 35.14 -22.96 23.62
CA SER A 28 35.00 -23.75 22.37
C SER A 28 33.59 -24.02 21.81
N GLY A 29 33.34 -23.42 20.64
CA GLY A 29 32.27 -23.77 19.71
C GLY A 29 31.71 -22.54 19.04
N ASP A 30 32.36 -22.08 17.96
CA ASP A 30 31.82 -21.07 17.04
C ASP A 30 30.72 -21.72 16.20
N ASP A 31 29.52 -21.83 16.79
CA ASP A 31 28.29 -22.08 16.07
C ASP A 31 27.50 -20.77 16.12
N GLY A 32 27.38 -20.11 14.96
CA GLY A 32 26.57 -18.91 14.82
C GLY A 32 25.12 -19.21 15.21
N ASP A 33 24.73 -18.74 16.39
CA ASP A 33 23.33 -18.57 16.77
C ASP A 33 22.71 -17.53 15.84
N GLY A 34 22.27 -17.98 14.66
CA GLY A 34 21.14 -17.37 14.01
C GLY A 34 19.96 -17.56 14.96
N GLU A 35 19.55 -16.49 15.65
CA GLU A 35 18.27 -16.44 16.34
C GLU A 35 17.22 -16.99 15.36
N LYS A 36 16.71 -18.19 15.64
CA LYS A 36 15.57 -18.72 14.90
C LYS A 36 14.44 -17.75 15.15
N GLU A 37 14.09 -16.97 14.12
CA GLU A 37 12.89 -16.14 14.17
C GLU A 37 11.73 -17.02 14.68
N PRO A 38 10.97 -16.55 15.69
CA PRO A 38 9.86 -17.31 16.21
C PRO A 38 8.93 -17.72 15.06
N ALA A 39 8.53 -18.99 15.06
CA ALA A 39 7.66 -19.55 14.03
C ALA A 39 6.39 -18.68 13.92
N GLY A 40 6.19 -18.03 12.77
CA GLY A 40 5.06 -17.15 12.49
C GLY A 40 5.42 -15.66 12.36
N GLN A 41 6.67 -15.26 12.61
CA GLN A 41 7.07 -13.86 12.41
C GLN A 41 7.29 -13.56 10.92
N VAL A 42 6.70 -12.47 10.46
CA VAL A 42 6.87 -11.91 9.12
C VAL A 42 8.12 -11.04 9.13
N SER A 43 9.08 -11.33 8.25
CA SER A 43 10.32 -10.56 8.11
C SER A 43 10.35 -9.77 6.80
N GLN A 44 11.26 -8.79 6.75
CA GLN A 44 11.46 -7.95 5.57
C GLN A 44 12.07 -8.76 4.43
N GLN A 45 11.67 -8.46 3.20
CA GLN A 45 12.29 -9.04 2.00
C GLN A 45 13.73 -8.55 1.81
N PRO A 46 14.59 -9.29 1.09
CA PRO A 46 15.92 -8.82 0.72
C PRO A 46 15.84 -7.49 -0.03
N LYS A 47 16.44 -6.43 0.55
CA LYS A 47 16.36 -5.05 0.02
C LYS A 47 16.77 -4.91 -1.45
N GLY A 48 17.67 -5.78 -1.92
CA GLY A 48 18.15 -5.77 -3.31
C GLY A 48 17.20 -6.39 -4.32
N ASP A 49 16.17 -7.11 -3.87
CA ASP A 49 15.08 -7.64 -4.70
C ASP A 49 13.86 -6.72 -4.62
N ASP A 50 13.56 -6.26 -3.40
CA ASP A 50 12.43 -5.42 -3.04
C ASP A 50 12.80 -4.42 -1.92
N PRO A 51 12.78 -3.10 -2.17
CA PRO A 51 13.16 -2.10 -1.19
C PRO A 51 12.05 -1.74 -0.20
N TYR A 52 10.82 -2.22 -0.39
CA TYR A 52 9.66 -1.75 0.37
C TYR A 52 9.49 -2.42 1.72
N TRP A 53 8.86 -1.70 2.64
CA TRP A 53 8.60 -2.17 4.00
C TRP A 53 7.44 -3.17 4.04
N VAL A 54 7.71 -4.33 4.62
CA VAL A 54 6.68 -5.32 4.97
C VAL A 54 6.10 -4.94 6.32
N ASN A 55 4.80 -4.69 6.39
CA ASN A 55 4.11 -4.34 7.62
C ASN A 55 3.88 -5.61 8.48
N PRO A 56 4.58 -5.77 9.63
CA PRO A 56 4.46 -6.96 10.47
C PRO A 56 3.12 -7.03 11.22
N ASP A 57 2.38 -5.92 11.25
CA ASP A 57 1.10 -5.80 11.94
C ASP A 57 -0.08 -5.71 10.96
N GLY A 58 0.15 -5.88 9.66
CA GLY A 58 -0.89 -5.88 8.63
C GLY A 58 -1.87 -7.05 8.74
N ASN A 59 -3.04 -6.93 8.10
CA ASN A 59 -4.13 -7.91 8.17
C ASN A 59 -3.68 -9.36 7.89
N ALA A 60 -2.84 -9.57 6.85
CA ALA A 60 -2.30 -10.88 6.53
C ALA A 60 -1.37 -11.42 7.62
N ALA A 61 -0.51 -10.59 8.21
CA ALA A 61 0.40 -10.99 9.28
C ALA A 61 -0.36 -11.37 10.57
N GLN A 62 -1.39 -10.59 10.92
CA GLN A 62 -2.29 -10.92 12.03
C GLN A 62 -3.03 -12.24 11.78
N GLN A 63 -3.43 -12.50 10.53
CA GLN A 63 -4.09 -13.75 10.14
C GLN A 63 -3.15 -14.96 10.21
N VAL A 64 -1.86 -14.81 9.85
CA VAL A 64 -0.84 -15.86 10.04
C VAL A 64 -0.72 -16.22 11.52
N SER A 65 -0.66 -15.21 12.39
CA SER A 65 -0.57 -15.42 13.85
C SER A 65 -1.81 -16.13 14.37
N THR A 66 -3.00 -15.70 13.95
CA THR A 66 -4.28 -16.32 14.31
C THR A 66 -4.34 -17.79 13.89
N PHE A 67 -4.02 -18.12 12.64
CA PHE A 67 -4.02 -19.52 12.17
C PHE A 67 -2.95 -20.37 12.84
N THR A 68 -1.79 -19.79 13.18
CA THR A 68 -0.73 -20.48 13.92
C THR A 68 -1.20 -20.85 15.33
N GLU A 69 -1.82 -19.92 16.05
CA GLU A 69 -2.38 -20.15 17.39
C GLU A 69 -3.53 -21.17 17.39
N GLU A 70 -4.36 -21.18 16.34
CA GLU A 70 -5.43 -22.17 16.15
C GLU A 70 -4.92 -23.56 15.69
N GLY A 71 -3.62 -23.69 15.37
CA GLY A 71 -3.04 -24.93 14.86
C GLY A 71 -3.33 -25.23 13.39
N LYS A 72 -3.87 -24.26 12.64
CA LYS A 72 -4.16 -24.30 11.20
C LYS A 72 -2.91 -24.02 10.36
N LYS A 73 -1.95 -24.95 10.42
CA LYS A 73 -0.61 -24.76 9.83
C LYS A 73 -0.63 -24.57 8.31
N GLU A 74 -1.46 -25.32 7.60
CA GLU A 74 -1.53 -25.24 6.13
C GLU A 74 -2.08 -23.88 5.69
N GLU A 75 -3.15 -23.40 6.33
CA GLU A 75 -3.71 -22.08 6.09
C GLU A 75 -2.76 -20.95 6.50
N ALA A 76 -2.03 -21.10 7.60
CA ALA A 76 -1.00 -20.14 8.02
C ALA A 76 0.10 -20.00 6.96
N GLU A 77 0.62 -21.11 6.42
CA GLU A 77 1.63 -21.07 5.36
C GLU A 77 1.10 -20.47 4.05
N LEU A 78 -0.18 -20.71 3.72
CA LEU A 78 -0.81 -20.06 2.56
C LEU A 78 -0.90 -18.55 2.75
N ILE A 79 -1.39 -18.07 3.89
CA ILE A 79 -1.47 -16.62 4.15
C ILE A 79 -0.07 -16.01 4.29
N LYS A 80 0.94 -16.77 4.71
CA LYS A 80 2.32 -16.31 4.76
C LYS A 80 2.87 -15.90 3.39
N LYS A 81 2.38 -16.51 2.30
CA LYS A 81 2.66 -16.05 0.91
C LYS A 81 2.18 -14.63 0.64
N ILE A 82 1.20 -14.14 1.39
CA ILE A 82 0.76 -12.74 1.33
C ILE A 82 1.56 -11.91 2.33
N ALA A 83 1.57 -12.34 3.59
CA ALA A 83 2.11 -11.57 4.69
C ALA A 83 3.61 -11.29 4.56
N ALA A 84 4.38 -12.15 3.88
CA ALA A 84 5.81 -11.98 3.70
C ALA A 84 6.20 -10.85 2.73
N HIS A 85 5.27 -10.30 1.95
CA HIS A 85 5.57 -9.30 0.92
C HIS A 85 4.98 -7.94 1.28
N PRO A 86 5.64 -6.84 0.87
CA PRO A 86 5.13 -5.51 1.13
C PRO A 86 3.89 -5.27 0.29
N THR A 87 2.96 -4.54 0.88
CA THR A 87 1.72 -4.12 0.24
C THR A 87 1.51 -2.63 0.44
N GLY A 88 0.64 -2.01 -0.37
CA GLY A 88 0.31 -0.60 -0.20
C GLY A 88 -0.32 -0.31 1.16
N GLU A 89 0.16 0.74 1.83
CA GLU A 89 -0.46 1.30 3.04
C GLU A 89 -1.41 2.44 2.64
N TRP A 90 -2.72 2.16 2.69
CA TRP A 90 -3.77 3.06 2.24
C TRP A 90 -4.11 4.06 3.34
N ILE A 91 -3.70 5.32 3.15
CA ILE A 91 -3.82 6.35 4.19
C ILE A 91 -5.27 6.83 4.32
N THR A 92 -5.78 6.83 5.54
CA THR A 92 -7.13 7.27 5.88
C THR A 92 -7.17 8.80 6.06
N PRO A 93 -8.29 9.45 5.69
CA PRO A 93 -8.40 10.90 5.83
C PRO A 93 -8.52 11.37 7.29
N GLU A 94 -8.97 10.52 8.20
CA GLU A 94 -9.16 10.88 9.62
C GLU A 94 -7.84 11.08 10.37
N GLU A 95 -6.80 10.31 10.04
CA GLU A 95 -5.52 10.28 10.75
C GLU A 95 -4.31 10.44 9.81
N ALA A 96 -4.50 11.09 8.65
CA ALA A 96 -3.57 11.10 7.52
C ALA A 96 -2.10 11.42 7.87
N GLU A 97 -1.85 12.48 8.65
CA GLU A 97 -0.49 12.85 9.06
C GLU A 97 0.12 11.79 9.99
N ALA A 98 -0.68 11.28 10.93
CA ALA A 98 -0.23 10.31 11.93
C ALA A 98 0.08 8.95 11.29
N GLU A 99 -0.82 8.44 10.45
CA GLU A 99 -0.63 7.18 9.74
C GLU A 99 0.56 7.24 8.78
N ALA A 100 0.66 8.30 7.97
CA ALA A 100 1.80 8.47 7.05
C ALA A 100 3.13 8.57 7.82
N ARG A 101 3.14 9.24 8.98
CA ARG A 101 4.31 9.30 9.86
C ARG A 101 4.65 7.94 10.43
N GLU A 102 3.68 7.21 10.96
CA GLU A 102 3.88 5.88 11.55
C GLU A 102 4.48 4.91 10.53
N VAL A 103 3.88 4.81 9.35
CA VAL A 103 4.36 3.92 8.28
C VAL A 103 5.77 4.32 7.84
N THR A 104 6.03 5.61 7.61
CA THR A 104 7.34 6.05 7.11
C THR A 104 8.44 5.94 8.16
N GLU A 105 8.15 6.18 9.44
CA GLU A 105 9.10 5.95 10.54
C GLU A 105 9.39 4.45 10.74
N ALA A 106 8.38 3.59 10.62
CA ALA A 106 8.56 2.14 10.70
C ALA A 106 9.41 1.61 9.53
N ALA A 107 9.15 2.09 8.31
CA ALA A 107 9.94 1.76 7.13
C ALA A 107 11.40 2.23 7.26
N GLU A 108 11.63 3.48 7.67
CA GLU A 108 12.98 4.03 7.90
C GLU A 108 13.74 3.22 8.94
N LYS A 109 13.09 2.86 10.06
CA LYS A 109 13.69 2.02 11.11
C LYS A 109 14.07 0.62 10.61
N ALA A 110 13.35 0.09 9.63
CA ALA A 110 13.63 -1.19 8.98
C ALA A 110 14.65 -1.07 7.82
N ASP A 111 15.20 0.13 7.56
CA ASP A 111 16.01 0.42 6.37
C ASP A 111 15.27 0.06 5.07
N ARG A 112 13.99 0.45 4.98
CA ARG A 112 13.09 0.23 3.84
C ARG A 112 12.40 1.52 3.41
N ASP A 113 11.81 1.48 2.23
CA ASP A 113 10.99 2.56 1.68
C ASP A 113 9.51 2.30 2.03
N ALA A 114 8.76 3.35 2.33
CA ALA A 114 7.31 3.23 2.52
C ALA A 114 6.59 3.16 1.15
N LEU A 115 5.61 2.27 1.01
CA LEU A 115 4.69 2.26 -0.13
C LEU A 115 3.31 2.76 0.34
N LEU A 116 2.98 4.00 0.00
CA LEU A 116 1.74 4.64 0.44
C LEU A 116 0.74 4.72 -0.72
N VAL A 117 -0.55 4.56 -0.41
CA VAL A 117 -1.64 4.81 -1.35
C VAL A 117 -2.48 5.96 -0.85
N VAL A 118 -2.53 7.03 -1.66
CA VAL A 118 -3.34 8.22 -1.41
C VAL A 118 -4.63 8.07 -2.20
N TYR A 119 -5.76 7.96 -1.51
CA TYR A 119 -7.04 7.62 -2.15
C TYR A 119 -8.20 8.41 -1.53
N ASN A 120 -8.22 9.73 -1.68
CA ASN A 120 -9.20 10.60 -1.03
C ASN A 120 -9.75 11.70 -1.94
N ILE A 121 -9.64 11.58 -3.28
CA ILE A 121 -10.17 12.57 -4.21
C ILE A 121 -11.68 12.82 -3.99
N PRO A 122 -12.19 14.06 -4.03
CA PRO A 122 -13.63 14.31 -3.94
C PRO A 122 -14.42 13.56 -5.02
N HIS A 123 -15.63 13.11 -4.65
CA HIS A 123 -16.47 12.26 -5.50
C HIS A 123 -15.78 10.93 -5.87
N ARG A 124 -15.02 10.36 -4.92
CA ARG A 124 -14.31 9.09 -5.11
C ARG A 124 -15.29 8.00 -5.50
N ASP A 125 -14.89 7.21 -6.50
CA ASP A 125 -15.63 6.04 -6.98
C ASP A 125 -17.08 6.32 -7.41
N CYS A 126 -17.44 7.59 -7.60
CA CYS A 126 -18.75 8.06 -8.09
C CYS A 126 -19.98 7.44 -7.41
N GLY A 127 -19.84 7.03 -6.14
CA GLY A 127 -20.92 6.38 -5.39
C GLY A 127 -20.98 4.84 -5.50
N GLN A 128 -19.93 4.19 -6.03
CA GLN A 128 -19.81 2.73 -6.06
C GLN A 128 -19.29 2.18 -4.72
N PHE A 129 -18.72 0.97 -4.70
CA PHE A 129 -18.43 0.22 -3.47
C PHE A 129 -17.40 0.87 -2.55
N SER A 130 -16.46 1.63 -3.11
CA SER A 130 -15.40 2.37 -2.41
C SER A 130 -15.70 3.87 -2.34
N GLN A 131 -16.98 4.26 -2.49
CA GLN A 131 -17.40 5.67 -2.42
C GLN A 131 -16.86 6.38 -1.18
N GLY A 132 -16.59 7.67 -1.33
CA GLY A 132 -16.06 8.51 -0.26
C GLY A 132 -15.27 9.66 -0.84
N GLY A 133 -14.10 9.90 -0.26
CA GLY A 133 -13.23 11.01 -0.63
C GLY A 133 -13.51 12.27 0.19
N ALA A 134 -12.62 13.23 0.03
CA ALA A 134 -12.71 14.52 0.68
C ALA A 134 -14.03 15.22 0.30
N LYS A 135 -14.56 15.98 1.26
CA LYS A 135 -15.83 16.70 1.11
C LYS A 135 -15.82 17.70 -0.05
N ASP A 136 -14.68 18.34 -0.27
CA ASP A 136 -14.43 19.34 -1.31
C ASP A 136 -12.92 19.46 -1.59
N GLY A 137 -12.55 20.25 -2.59
CA GLY A 137 -11.14 20.45 -2.94
C GLY A 137 -10.29 21.08 -1.84
N ASN A 138 -10.84 21.83 -0.88
CA ASN A 138 -10.04 22.38 0.22
C ASN A 138 -9.69 21.30 1.23
N ALA A 139 -10.67 20.48 1.61
CA ALA A 139 -10.44 19.31 2.45
C ALA A 139 -9.44 18.34 1.81
N TYR A 140 -9.47 18.19 0.48
CA TYR A 140 -8.49 17.38 -0.24
C TYR A 140 -7.06 17.93 -0.13
N ARG A 141 -6.88 19.24 -0.34
CA ARG A 141 -5.56 19.89 -0.22
C ARG A 141 -4.99 19.78 1.19
N GLU A 142 -5.84 19.98 2.21
CA GLU A 142 -5.45 19.80 3.61
C GLU A 142 -5.03 18.35 3.90
N PHE A 143 -5.77 17.37 3.38
CA PHE A 143 -5.38 15.96 3.47
C PHE A 143 -4.01 15.69 2.82
N ILE A 144 -3.75 16.21 1.62
CA ILE A 144 -2.45 16.05 0.96
C ILE A 144 -1.33 16.76 1.73
N ASP A 145 -1.59 17.92 2.32
CA ASP A 145 -0.64 18.60 3.19
C ASP A 145 -0.29 17.74 4.41
N GLN A 146 -1.29 17.13 5.06
CA GLN A 146 -1.09 16.21 6.19
C GLN A 146 -0.28 14.96 5.80
N VAL A 147 -0.59 14.33 4.65
CA VAL A 147 0.20 13.20 4.14
C VAL A 147 1.66 13.63 3.92
N ALA A 148 1.88 14.79 3.30
CA ALA A 148 3.23 15.30 3.04
C ALA A 148 4.01 15.59 4.34
N ASP A 149 3.35 16.17 5.34
CA ASP A 149 3.93 16.44 6.67
C ASP A 149 4.20 15.13 7.45
N GLY A 150 3.39 14.10 7.22
CA GLY A 150 3.58 12.75 7.73
C GLY A 150 4.78 12.04 7.08
N ILE A 151 5.02 12.25 5.77
CA ILE A 151 6.20 11.70 5.08
C ILE A 151 7.48 12.44 5.47
N GLY A 152 7.48 13.77 5.42
CA GLY A 152 8.66 14.60 5.68
C GLY A 152 9.82 14.30 4.71
N ASP A 153 11.02 14.07 5.25
CA ASP A 153 12.24 13.77 4.46
C ASP A 153 12.50 12.25 4.28
N ARG A 154 11.59 11.38 4.72
CA ARG A 154 11.78 9.91 4.66
C ARG A 154 11.53 9.35 3.25
N ASN A 155 12.11 8.19 2.95
CA ASN A 155 11.91 7.53 1.65
C ASN A 155 10.48 7.01 1.52
N ALA A 156 9.77 7.44 0.48
CA ALA A 156 8.42 6.97 0.20
C ALA A 156 8.15 6.87 -1.31
N THR A 157 7.37 5.87 -1.71
CA THR A 157 6.70 5.82 -3.00
C THR A 157 5.21 6.00 -2.75
N VAL A 158 4.59 6.96 -3.44
CA VAL A 158 3.16 7.25 -3.33
C VAL A 158 2.48 6.85 -4.63
N ILE A 159 1.50 5.94 -4.51
CA ILE A 159 0.50 5.69 -5.55
C ILE A 159 -0.64 6.67 -5.35
N LEU A 160 -0.82 7.57 -6.32
CA LEU A 160 -1.71 8.72 -6.19
C LEU A 160 -3.03 8.49 -6.90
N GLU A 161 -4.09 8.45 -6.09
CA GLU A 161 -5.51 8.43 -6.46
C GLU A 161 -5.88 7.37 -7.51
N PRO A 162 -5.83 6.07 -7.14
CA PRO A 162 -6.36 4.99 -7.96
C PRO A 162 -7.71 5.34 -8.61
N ASP A 163 -7.84 5.03 -9.90
CA ASP A 163 -9.00 5.28 -10.75
C ASP A 163 -9.41 6.76 -10.95
N ALA A 164 -8.77 7.73 -10.30
CA ALA A 164 -9.28 9.10 -10.34
C ALA A 164 -9.28 9.70 -11.76
N LEU A 165 -8.23 9.44 -12.55
CA LEU A 165 -8.17 9.84 -13.96
C LEU A 165 -9.04 8.96 -14.85
N LEU A 166 -9.12 7.66 -14.57
CA LEU A 166 -10.00 6.76 -15.32
C LEU A 166 -11.46 7.21 -15.22
N HIS A 167 -11.88 7.60 -14.03
CA HIS A 167 -13.21 8.13 -13.76
C HIS A 167 -13.53 9.45 -14.47
N VAL A 168 -12.54 10.16 -15.01
CA VAL A 168 -12.77 11.32 -15.90
C VAL A 168 -13.16 10.87 -17.30
N VAL A 169 -12.56 9.77 -17.79
CA VAL A 169 -12.69 9.35 -19.20
C VAL A 169 -13.81 8.33 -19.42
N ASP A 170 -14.15 7.53 -18.41
CA ASP A 170 -15.23 6.54 -18.49
C ASP A 170 -16.63 7.13 -18.21
N GLY A 171 -16.69 8.42 -17.83
CA GLY A 171 -17.92 9.15 -17.53
C GLY A 171 -18.48 8.94 -16.12
N CYS A 172 -17.76 8.24 -15.24
CA CYS A 172 -18.12 8.04 -13.85
C CYS A 172 -18.19 9.37 -13.09
N THR A 173 -17.14 10.19 -13.20
CA THR A 173 -17.12 11.54 -12.63
C THR A 173 -17.93 12.47 -13.52
N ALA A 174 -18.88 13.20 -12.94
CA ALA A 174 -19.67 14.17 -13.69
C ALA A 174 -18.78 15.27 -14.30
N GLN A 175 -19.12 15.71 -15.52
CA GLN A 175 -18.30 16.62 -16.33
C GLN A 175 -17.95 17.93 -15.60
N GLU A 176 -18.87 18.44 -14.78
CA GLU A 176 -18.67 19.64 -13.97
C GLU A 176 -17.51 19.55 -12.97
N PHE A 177 -17.14 18.34 -12.52
CA PHE A 177 -16.04 18.10 -11.58
C PHE A 177 -14.72 17.76 -12.27
N HIS A 178 -14.68 17.60 -13.59
CA HIS A 178 -13.47 17.17 -14.31
C HIS A 178 -12.31 18.15 -14.12
N GLN A 179 -12.57 19.45 -14.25
CA GLN A 179 -11.51 20.47 -14.11
C GLN A 179 -10.99 20.51 -12.68
N GLU A 180 -11.87 20.51 -11.68
CA GLU A 180 -11.47 20.49 -10.26
C GLU A 180 -10.61 19.26 -9.96
N ARG A 181 -11.04 18.07 -10.39
CA ARG A 181 -10.30 16.82 -10.18
C ARG A 181 -8.90 16.89 -10.77
N LEU A 182 -8.75 17.33 -12.02
CA LEU A 182 -7.44 17.44 -12.67
C LEU A 182 -6.53 18.46 -11.96
N ASP A 183 -7.09 19.58 -11.49
CA ASP A 183 -6.33 20.59 -10.75
C ASP A 183 -5.90 20.09 -9.36
N LEU A 184 -6.75 19.31 -8.68
CA LEU A 184 -6.43 18.69 -7.40
C LEU A 184 -5.32 17.64 -7.54
N LEU A 185 -5.41 16.77 -8.55
CA LEU A 185 -4.37 15.77 -8.83
C LEU A 185 -3.04 16.44 -9.16
N LYS A 186 -3.06 17.50 -9.98
CA LYS A 186 -1.85 18.27 -10.29
C LYS A 186 -1.24 18.89 -9.03
N GLY A 187 -2.06 19.52 -8.18
CA GLY A 187 -1.59 20.07 -6.92
C GLY A 187 -1.01 19.01 -5.98
N ALA A 188 -1.57 17.80 -5.97
CA ALA A 188 -1.05 16.69 -5.19
C ALA A 188 0.30 16.18 -5.70
N VAL A 189 0.45 16.03 -7.02
CA VAL A 189 1.74 15.72 -7.66
C VAL A 189 2.79 16.77 -7.29
N GLU A 190 2.46 18.06 -7.40
CA GLU A 190 3.39 19.14 -7.07
C GLU A 190 3.79 19.16 -5.59
N LYS A 191 2.82 18.96 -4.67
CA LYS A 191 3.08 18.96 -3.23
C LYS A 191 3.93 17.76 -2.81
N LEU A 192 3.51 16.55 -3.16
CA LEU A 192 4.19 15.32 -2.76
C LEU A 192 5.54 15.16 -3.46
N GLY A 193 5.62 15.50 -4.76
CA GLY A 193 6.88 15.47 -5.52
C GLY A 193 7.88 16.56 -5.12
N SER A 194 7.49 17.54 -4.29
CA SER A 194 8.42 18.52 -3.71
C SER A 194 9.22 17.97 -2.53
N LEU A 195 8.80 16.83 -1.97
CA LEU A 195 9.50 16.16 -0.87
C LEU A 195 10.78 15.52 -1.38
N LYS A 196 11.82 15.54 -0.55
CA LYS A 196 13.20 15.24 -0.97
C LYS A 196 13.39 13.81 -1.48
N ASN A 197 12.72 12.85 -0.85
CA ASN A 197 12.93 11.42 -1.06
C ASN A 197 11.61 10.71 -1.41
N THR A 198 10.69 11.41 -2.05
CA THR A 198 9.37 10.86 -2.39
C THR A 198 9.21 10.70 -3.89
N LYS A 199 8.86 9.49 -4.33
CA LYS A 199 8.43 9.22 -5.69
C LYS A 199 6.91 9.25 -5.77
N VAL A 200 6.36 9.87 -6.81
CA VAL A 200 4.91 9.94 -7.03
C VAL A 200 4.55 9.25 -8.36
N TYR A 201 3.67 8.25 -8.27
CA TYR A 201 3.07 7.57 -9.41
C TYR A 201 1.58 7.90 -9.48
N LEU A 202 1.19 8.69 -10.48
CA LEU A 202 -0.20 9.05 -10.71
C LEU A 202 -0.95 7.89 -11.35
N ASP A 203 -2.09 7.47 -10.81
CA ASP A 203 -2.77 6.29 -11.35
C ASP A 203 -3.36 6.52 -12.75
N ALA A 204 -3.14 5.53 -13.63
CA ALA A 204 -3.54 5.54 -15.02
C ALA A 204 -4.43 4.34 -15.38
N GLY A 205 -5.19 3.80 -14.43
CA GLY A 205 -6.15 2.72 -14.69
C GLY A 205 -5.48 1.41 -15.11
N ASN A 206 -6.08 0.70 -16.07
CA ASN A 206 -5.67 -0.66 -16.41
C ASN A 206 -5.90 -1.03 -17.89
N ALA A 207 -5.36 -2.18 -18.31
CA ALA A 207 -5.37 -2.67 -19.69
C ALA A 207 -6.76 -2.97 -20.28
N GLY A 208 -7.82 -2.93 -19.47
CA GLY A 208 -9.21 -2.98 -19.96
C GLY A 208 -9.67 -1.71 -20.66
N ASN A 209 -8.92 -0.63 -20.51
CA ASN A 209 -9.24 0.68 -21.06
C ASN A 209 -8.44 0.97 -22.33
N ASN A 210 -8.86 1.97 -23.07
CA ASN A 210 -8.09 2.48 -24.20
C ASN A 210 -7.03 3.48 -23.70
N PRO A 211 -5.72 3.20 -23.84
CA PRO A 211 -4.64 4.10 -23.40
C PRO A 211 -4.80 5.53 -23.89
N SER A 212 -5.31 5.73 -25.12
CA SER A 212 -5.37 7.05 -25.73
C SER A 212 -6.24 8.04 -25.00
N ASP A 213 -7.23 7.55 -24.28
CA ASP A 213 -8.22 8.40 -23.63
C ASP A 213 -7.60 9.07 -22.39
N LEU A 214 -6.51 8.50 -21.85
CA LEU A 214 -5.81 9.00 -20.67
C LEU A 214 -4.61 9.91 -20.98
N TYR A 215 -4.18 10.04 -22.24
CA TYR A 215 -3.03 10.91 -22.59
C TYR A 215 -3.23 12.36 -22.13
N ASP A 216 -4.36 12.97 -22.51
CA ASP A 216 -4.67 14.36 -22.17
C ASP A 216 -4.97 14.55 -20.67
N PRO A 217 -5.77 13.70 -20.01
CA PRO A 217 -5.96 13.75 -18.56
C PRO A 217 -4.65 13.67 -17.77
N LEU A 218 -3.75 12.71 -18.09
CA LEU A 218 -2.45 12.58 -17.42
C LEU A 218 -1.61 13.85 -17.57
N LYS A 219 -1.53 14.42 -18.78
CA LYS A 219 -0.82 15.69 -19.02
C LYS A 219 -1.38 16.84 -18.21
N ARG A 220 -2.71 16.98 -18.15
CA ARG A 220 -3.38 18.04 -17.39
C ARG A 220 -3.23 17.88 -15.88
N ALA A 221 -3.16 16.63 -15.40
CA ALA A 221 -2.96 16.29 -14.00
C ALA A 221 -1.49 16.30 -13.55
N GLY A 222 -0.56 16.77 -14.40
CA GLY A 222 0.82 17.03 -13.97
C GLY A 222 1.77 15.83 -14.06
N ILE A 223 1.50 14.84 -14.91
CA ILE A 223 2.40 13.69 -15.11
C ILE A 223 3.85 14.08 -15.48
N ASP A 224 4.06 15.27 -16.05
CA ASP A 224 5.39 15.79 -16.36
C ASP A 224 6.22 16.03 -15.09
N GLN A 225 5.58 16.40 -13.97
CA GLN A 225 6.21 16.64 -12.68
C GLN A 225 6.29 15.36 -11.82
N ALA A 226 5.41 14.38 -12.03
CA ALA A 226 5.46 13.09 -11.35
C ALA A 226 6.65 12.24 -11.84
N ASP A 227 7.10 11.29 -11.02
CA ASP A 227 8.13 10.32 -11.38
C ASP A 227 7.62 9.38 -12.47
N GLY A 228 6.36 8.95 -12.38
CA GLY A 228 5.73 8.04 -13.33
C GLY A 228 4.22 7.93 -13.12
N PHE A 229 3.67 6.80 -13.56
CA PHE A 229 2.27 6.45 -13.34
C PHE A 229 2.11 5.00 -12.85
N SER A 230 1.01 4.68 -12.18
CA SER A 230 0.66 3.29 -11.83
C SER A 230 -0.35 2.73 -12.81
N VAL A 231 -0.31 1.42 -13.00
CA VAL A 231 -1.35 0.68 -13.75
C VAL A 231 -1.79 -0.56 -12.98
N ASN A 232 -3.01 -1.01 -13.29
CA ASN A 232 -3.61 -2.25 -12.80
C ASN A 232 -3.98 -2.24 -11.31
N VAL A 233 -3.93 -1.09 -10.63
CA VAL A 233 -4.21 -1.00 -9.19
C VAL A 233 -5.56 -1.65 -8.85
N SER A 234 -5.55 -2.58 -7.90
CA SER A 234 -6.72 -3.38 -7.49
C SER A 234 -7.39 -4.21 -8.59
N ASN A 235 -6.76 -4.38 -9.75
CA ASN A 235 -7.30 -5.12 -10.88
C ASN A 235 -6.51 -6.42 -11.14
N PHE A 236 -6.78 -7.07 -12.28
CA PHE A 236 -6.38 -8.46 -12.50
C PHE A 236 -5.75 -8.67 -13.89
N TYR A 237 -5.51 -7.61 -14.68
CA TYR A 237 -4.91 -7.79 -16.01
C TYR A 237 -3.50 -8.34 -15.87
N SER A 238 -3.13 -9.25 -16.78
CA SER A 238 -1.82 -9.88 -16.77
C SER A 238 -0.70 -8.84 -16.79
N THR A 239 0.48 -9.20 -16.27
CA THR A 239 1.64 -8.31 -16.32
C THR A 239 2.02 -7.98 -17.77
N GLU A 240 1.84 -8.92 -18.70
CA GLU A 240 2.08 -8.70 -20.13
C GLU A 240 1.14 -7.61 -20.70
N ASP A 241 -0.18 -7.74 -20.47
CA ASP A 241 -1.17 -6.78 -20.94
C ASP A 241 -0.96 -5.40 -20.29
N SER A 242 -0.66 -5.38 -18.99
CA SER A 242 -0.38 -4.15 -18.24
C SER A 242 0.90 -3.46 -18.72
N THR A 243 1.94 -4.24 -19.04
CA THR A 243 3.19 -3.71 -19.61
C THR A 243 2.94 -3.10 -20.99
N LYS A 244 2.16 -3.77 -21.84
CA LYS A 244 1.81 -3.24 -23.16
C LYS A 244 1.01 -1.94 -23.04
N TYR A 245 -0.03 -1.94 -22.21
CA TYR A 245 -0.86 -0.78 -21.92
C TYR A 245 -0.02 0.40 -21.41
N GLY A 246 0.84 0.16 -20.42
CA GLY A 246 1.72 1.18 -19.86
C GLY A 246 2.72 1.72 -20.87
N LYS A 247 3.32 0.88 -21.72
CA LYS A 247 4.24 1.34 -22.77
C LYS A 247 3.56 2.24 -23.81
N GLU A 248 2.31 1.96 -24.17
CA GLU A 248 1.54 2.80 -25.08
C GLU A 248 1.29 4.20 -24.48
N LEU A 249 0.91 4.27 -23.20
CA LEU A 249 0.83 5.52 -22.43
C LEU A 249 2.18 6.24 -22.35
N SER A 250 3.21 5.54 -21.89
CA SER A 250 4.56 6.05 -21.66
C SER A 250 5.13 6.72 -22.91
N ALA A 251 5.02 6.07 -24.07
CA ALA A 251 5.51 6.59 -25.35
C ALA A 251 4.87 7.95 -25.74
N LYS A 252 3.66 8.23 -25.25
CA LYS A 252 2.90 9.46 -25.56
C LYS A 252 3.12 10.57 -24.54
N ILE A 253 3.55 10.23 -23.33
CA ILE A 253 3.74 11.18 -22.24
C ILE A 253 5.21 11.43 -21.89
N GLY A 254 6.14 11.06 -22.77
CA GLY A 254 7.55 11.41 -22.66
C GLY A 254 8.43 10.29 -22.11
N ASN A 255 8.08 9.03 -22.40
CA ASN A 255 8.75 7.83 -21.91
C ASN A 255 8.84 7.79 -20.38
N LYS A 256 7.76 8.23 -19.70
CA LYS A 256 7.66 8.16 -18.24
C LYS A 256 7.67 6.68 -17.80
N PRO A 257 8.43 6.32 -16.76
CA PRO A 257 8.36 4.98 -16.20
C PRO A 257 7.01 4.75 -15.52
N PHE A 258 6.71 3.49 -15.21
CA PHE A 258 5.50 3.12 -14.51
C PHE A 258 5.69 1.90 -13.61
N VAL A 259 4.76 1.73 -12.68
CA VAL A 259 4.68 0.55 -11.80
C VAL A 259 3.40 -0.21 -12.10
N ILE A 260 3.42 -1.53 -11.87
CA ILE A 260 2.29 -2.41 -12.13
C ILE A 260 1.84 -3.03 -10.81
N ASP A 261 0.55 -2.95 -10.50
CA ASP A 261 -0.03 -3.76 -9.43
C ASP A 261 -0.18 -5.22 -9.90
N THR A 262 0.59 -6.12 -9.29
CA THR A 262 0.59 -7.57 -9.56
C THR A 262 -0.05 -8.36 -8.41
N SER A 263 -0.71 -7.70 -7.45
CA SER A 263 -1.26 -8.31 -6.24
C SER A 263 -2.16 -9.53 -6.50
N ARG A 264 -2.97 -9.52 -7.56
CA ARG A 264 -3.99 -10.54 -7.82
C ARG A 264 -4.09 -10.99 -9.28
N ASN A 265 -3.09 -10.70 -10.11
CA ASN A 265 -3.19 -10.88 -11.56
C ASN A 265 -2.65 -12.23 -12.09
N GLY A 266 -2.28 -13.19 -11.22
CA GLY A 266 -1.61 -14.43 -11.63
C GLY A 266 -2.41 -15.31 -12.61
N ASN A 267 -3.74 -15.23 -12.58
CA ASN A 267 -4.64 -15.91 -13.52
C ASN A 267 -5.32 -14.97 -14.52
N GLY A 268 -4.81 -13.74 -14.68
CA GLY A 268 -5.40 -12.72 -15.53
C GLY A 268 -6.76 -12.21 -15.04
N PRO A 269 -7.53 -11.50 -15.88
CA PRO A 269 -8.82 -10.95 -15.50
C PRO A 269 -9.94 -11.98 -15.59
N TYR A 270 -10.94 -11.84 -14.72
CA TYR A 270 -12.21 -12.55 -14.86
C TYR A 270 -13.05 -11.85 -15.92
N THR A 271 -13.72 -12.59 -16.81
CA THR A 271 -14.43 -12.02 -17.97
C THR A 271 -15.94 -12.29 -17.96
N GLU A 272 -16.48 -12.81 -16.86
CA GLU A 272 -17.88 -13.24 -16.78
C GLU A 272 -18.70 -12.37 -15.81
N GLY A 273 -19.99 -12.27 -16.10
CA GLY A 273 -20.96 -11.59 -15.24
C GLY A 273 -20.80 -10.07 -15.20
N LYS A 274 -21.58 -9.44 -14.32
CA LYS A 274 -21.50 -8.00 -14.05
C LYS A 274 -20.31 -7.72 -13.12
N ASP A 275 -19.71 -6.54 -13.27
CA ASP A 275 -18.62 -6.05 -12.40
C ASP A 275 -17.51 -7.10 -12.24
N PRO A 276 -16.87 -7.52 -13.35
CA PRO A 276 -15.95 -8.65 -13.37
C PRO A 276 -14.70 -8.44 -12.49
N TRP A 277 -14.43 -7.20 -12.10
CA TRP A 277 -13.35 -6.81 -11.21
C TRP A 277 -13.71 -6.98 -9.72
N CYS A 278 -14.98 -7.11 -9.34
CA CYS A 278 -15.36 -7.05 -7.93
C CYS A 278 -15.38 -8.45 -7.29
N ASN A 279 -14.41 -8.78 -6.44
CA ASN A 279 -14.24 -10.10 -5.81
C ASN A 279 -14.38 -11.30 -6.78
N PRO A 280 -13.71 -11.31 -7.95
CA PRO A 280 -13.86 -12.37 -8.91
C PRO A 280 -13.27 -13.71 -8.41
N PRO A 281 -13.93 -14.85 -8.72
CA PRO A 281 -13.40 -16.16 -8.36
C PRO A 281 -12.21 -16.57 -9.24
N GLY A 282 -11.42 -17.51 -8.72
CA GLY A 282 -10.35 -18.19 -9.46
C GLY A 282 -9.19 -17.28 -9.88
N ARG A 283 -9.05 -16.11 -9.25
CA ARG A 283 -7.84 -15.28 -9.38
C ARG A 283 -6.73 -15.89 -8.52
N ALA A 284 -5.50 -15.47 -8.75
CA ALA A 284 -4.32 -15.94 -8.04
C ALA A 284 -3.43 -14.76 -7.70
N LEU A 285 -2.59 -14.88 -6.66
CA LEU A 285 -1.47 -13.96 -6.47
C LEU A 285 -0.64 -13.90 -7.75
N GLY A 286 -0.22 -12.70 -8.15
CA GLY A 286 0.66 -12.50 -9.29
C GLY A 286 2.13 -12.57 -8.90
N GLU A 287 2.97 -11.97 -9.73
CA GLU A 287 4.40 -11.84 -9.45
C GLU A 287 4.61 -11.09 -8.12
N GLU A 288 5.51 -11.61 -7.30
CA GLU A 288 5.90 -10.98 -6.04
C GLU A 288 6.50 -9.59 -6.30
N PRO A 289 6.37 -8.63 -5.36
CA PRO A 289 6.92 -7.30 -5.55
C PRO A 289 8.42 -7.33 -5.84
N THR A 290 8.85 -6.58 -6.85
CA THR A 290 10.26 -6.51 -7.24
C THR A 290 10.55 -5.28 -8.10
N THR A 291 11.79 -4.79 -8.01
CA THR A 291 12.35 -3.78 -8.93
C THR A 291 13.11 -4.40 -10.11
N LYS A 292 13.23 -5.73 -10.16
CA LYS A 292 13.94 -6.47 -11.23
C LYS A 292 12.97 -6.95 -12.31
N THR A 293 12.25 -6.02 -12.92
CA THR A 293 11.20 -6.29 -13.92
C THR A 293 11.76 -6.77 -15.26
N GLY A 294 13.03 -6.44 -15.55
CA GLY A 294 13.67 -6.71 -16.84
C GLY A 294 13.27 -5.72 -17.95
N ASP A 295 12.57 -4.65 -17.60
CA ASP A 295 12.12 -3.62 -18.53
C ASP A 295 12.44 -2.21 -18.00
N ASP A 296 13.19 -1.43 -18.77
CA ASP A 296 13.64 -0.09 -18.35
C ASP A 296 12.49 0.93 -18.16
N LEU A 297 11.28 0.64 -18.64
CA LEU A 297 10.10 1.48 -18.42
C LEU A 297 9.23 1.01 -17.25
N VAL A 298 9.45 -0.20 -16.73
CA VAL A 298 8.69 -0.74 -15.61
C VAL A 298 9.56 -0.71 -14.36
N ASP A 299 9.36 0.31 -13.53
CA ASP A 299 10.19 0.55 -12.35
C ASP A 299 10.03 -0.55 -11.29
N ALA A 300 8.81 -1.07 -11.13
CA ALA A 300 8.52 -2.16 -10.21
C ALA A 300 7.21 -2.90 -10.52
N TYR A 301 7.18 -4.16 -10.12
CA TYR A 301 5.94 -4.86 -9.77
C TYR A 301 5.68 -4.62 -8.29
N LEU A 302 4.46 -4.22 -7.95
CA LEU A 302 4.06 -3.88 -6.59
C LEU A 302 2.78 -4.62 -6.25
N TRP A 303 2.54 -4.89 -4.98
CA TRP A 303 1.22 -5.25 -4.50
C TRP A 303 0.56 -4.00 -3.91
N VAL A 304 -0.05 -3.18 -4.76
CA VAL A 304 -0.67 -1.92 -4.31
C VAL A 304 -1.96 -2.22 -3.55
N LYS A 305 -2.84 -3.04 -4.14
CA LYS A 305 -3.93 -3.67 -3.40
C LYS A 305 -3.39 -4.72 -2.45
N ARG A 306 -3.92 -4.76 -1.23
CA ARG A 306 -3.65 -5.79 -0.23
C ARG A 306 -4.43 -7.07 -0.58
N PRO A 307 -3.77 -8.18 -0.99
CA PRO A 307 -4.48 -9.42 -1.32
C PRO A 307 -5.23 -9.96 -0.10
N GLY A 308 -6.53 -10.20 -0.26
CA GLY A 308 -7.40 -10.63 0.84
C GLY A 308 -8.37 -9.56 1.34
N GLU A 309 -8.18 -8.29 0.98
CA GLU A 309 -9.21 -7.26 1.24
C GLU A 309 -10.29 -7.27 0.17
N SER A 310 -11.55 -7.25 0.60
CA SER A 310 -12.71 -7.22 -0.29
C SER A 310 -12.70 -5.99 -1.21
N ASP A 311 -13.23 -6.15 -2.42
CA ASP A 311 -13.50 -5.06 -3.36
C ASP A 311 -14.88 -4.40 -3.12
N GLY A 312 -15.74 -5.03 -2.31
CA GLY A 312 -17.10 -4.59 -2.04
C GLY A 312 -18.06 -5.76 -1.76
N THR A 313 -19.34 -5.46 -1.52
CA THR A 313 -20.35 -6.47 -1.14
C THR A 313 -20.78 -7.39 -2.29
N CYS A 314 -20.19 -7.22 -3.46
CA CYS A 314 -20.39 -8.08 -4.63
C CYS A 314 -19.98 -9.53 -4.34
N ARG A 315 -20.67 -10.47 -4.99
CA ARG A 315 -20.41 -11.92 -4.89
C ARG A 315 -20.37 -12.45 -3.43
N GLY A 316 -21.08 -11.77 -2.52
CA GLY A 316 -21.16 -12.15 -1.11
C GLY A 316 -19.96 -11.68 -0.26
N GLY A 317 -19.12 -10.79 -0.80
CA GLY A 317 -17.99 -10.24 -0.07
C GLY A 317 -18.37 -9.29 1.07
N PRO A 318 -17.43 -9.04 2.00
CA PRO A 318 -17.50 -7.96 2.98
C PRO A 318 -17.48 -6.55 2.34
N ASN A 319 -17.55 -5.49 3.15
CA ASN A 319 -17.40 -4.12 2.62
C ASN A 319 -16.02 -3.93 1.99
N ALA A 320 -15.89 -2.98 1.06
CA ALA A 320 -14.63 -2.70 0.41
C ALA A 320 -13.54 -2.35 1.45
N GLY A 321 -12.37 -2.96 1.32
CA GLY A 321 -11.24 -2.81 2.25
C GLY A 321 -11.29 -3.70 3.50
N GLU A 322 -12.42 -4.37 3.80
CA GLU A 322 -12.48 -5.31 4.92
C GLU A 322 -11.68 -6.59 4.59
N TRP A 323 -10.90 -7.06 5.56
CA TRP A 323 -10.14 -8.31 5.45
C TRP A 323 -11.09 -9.51 5.31
N TRP A 324 -10.83 -10.35 4.31
CA TRP A 324 -11.62 -11.52 3.98
C TRP A 324 -10.73 -12.78 3.90
N PRO A 325 -10.61 -13.55 5.00
CA PRO A 325 -9.67 -14.67 5.08
C PRO A 325 -9.88 -15.74 4.00
N GLU A 326 -11.14 -16.05 3.66
CA GLU A 326 -11.45 -17.02 2.61
C GLU A 326 -10.91 -16.58 1.26
N TYR A 327 -11.08 -15.30 0.91
CA TYR A 327 -10.59 -14.76 -0.35
C TYR A 327 -9.06 -14.73 -0.41
N ALA A 328 -8.40 -14.36 0.69
CA ALA A 328 -6.95 -14.41 0.82
C ALA A 328 -6.41 -15.85 0.59
N LEU A 329 -7.05 -16.85 1.20
CA LEU A 329 -6.70 -18.26 1.02
C LEU A 329 -6.92 -18.72 -0.42
N GLU A 330 -7.99 -18.31 -1.08
CA GLU A 330 -8.26 -18.67 -2.48
C GLU A 330 -7.19 -18.12 -3.42
N LEU A 331 -6.80 -16.85 -3.27
CA LEU A 331 -5.73 -16.22 -4.04
C LEU A 331 -4.39 -16.96 -3.87
N ALA A 332 -4.02 -17.28 -2.63
CA ALA A 332 -2.75 -17.94 -2.29
C ALA A 332 -2.69 -19.43 -2.67
N LYS A 333 -3.83 -20.12 -2.72
CA LYS A 333 -3.93 -21.51 -3.21
C LYS A 333 -3.84 -21.59 -4.73
N ALA A 334 -4.40 -20.60 -5.43
CA ALA A 334 -4.43 -20.58 -6.88
C ALA A 334 -3.10 -20.15 -7.51
N SER A 335 -2.13 -19.67 -6.71
CA SER A 335 -0.79 -19.26 -7.14
C SER A 335 0.26 -20.37 -7.04
N GLU A 336 -0.16 -21.63 -6.87
CA GLU A 336 0.70 -22.82 -6.89
C GLU A 336 0.87 -23.42 -8.29
#